data_AF-A0A9D0TJC3-F1
#
_entry.id   AF-A0A9D0TJC3-F1
#
_cell.length_a   1.000
_cell.length_b   1.000
_cell.length_c   1.000
_cell.angle_alpha   90.00
_cell.angle_beta   90.00
_cell.angle_gamma   90.00
#
_symmetry.space_group_name_H-M   'P 1'
#
loop_
_entity.id
_entity.type
_entity.pdbx_description
1 polymer ?
#
loop_
_entity_poly.entity_id
_entity_poly.type
_entity_poly.pdbx_seq_one_letter_code
_entity_poly.pdbx_strand_id
1 'polypeptide(L)'
;DLLAIAGDKVDNIPGVPGIGMVTAAKLLQKFNDIDHLLASVSRIGQSKLRGAKRIQQLIETHQEAIKLARRLTVIQCGDEVRAGTQDLLWRPPDQQKLSAFLTKLGLRVVDQKRWLALGNSPDIS
;
A
#
# COMPACT_ATOMS: atom_id res chain seq x y z
N ASP A 1 1.34 -9.68 2.38
CA ASP A 1 1.52 -11.00 1.72
C ASP A 1 0.84 -11.14 0.36
N LEU A 2 -0.48 -10.93 0.24
CA LEU A 2 -1.18 -11.06 -1.04
C LEU A 2 -0.54 -10.22 -2.17
N LEU A 3 -0.35 -8.92 -1.92
CA LEU A 3 0.26 -7.98 -2.86
C LEU A 3 1.74 -8.30 -3.14
N ALA A 4 2.46 -8.87 -2.18
CA ALA A 4 3.85 -9.26 -2.39
C ALA A 4 4.00 -10.40 -3.41
N ILE A 5 3.01 -11.30 -3.48
CA ILE A 5 2.99 -12.39 -4.46
C ILE A 5 2.37 -11.92 -5.78
N ALA A 6 1.24 -11.22 -5.74
CA ALA A 6 0.46 -10.85 -6.91
C ALA A 6 0.92 -9.55 -7.62
N GLY A 7 1.68 -8.72 -6.90
CA GLY A 7 2.05 -7.37 -7.31
C GLY A 7 1.04 -6.31 -6.88
N ASP A 8 1.50 -5.07 -6.89
CA ASP A 8 0.72 -3.84 -6.78
C ASP A 8 1.14 -2.87 -7.89
N LYS A 9 0.25 -2.66 -8.86
CA LYS A 9 0.54 -1.79 -10.01
C LYS A 9 0.61 -0.32 -9.61
N VAL A 10 -0.14 0.10 -8.61
CA VAL A 10 -0.19 1.50 -8.17
C VAL A 10 1.15 1.90 -7.57
N ASP A 11 1.75 0.99 -6.78
CA ASP A 11 3.02 1.19 -6.10
C ASP A 11 4.24 0.68 -6.91
N ASN A 12 4.04 0.33 -8.18
CA ASN A 12 5.09 -0.23 -9.06
C ASN A 12 5.79 -1.47 -8.47
N ILE A 13 5.04 -2.31 -7.75
CA ILE A 13 5.49 -3.59 -7.20
C ILE A 13 5.07 -4.69 -8.18
N PRO A 14 6.01 -5.31 -8.93
CA PRO A 14 5.65 -6.22 -10.02
C PRO A 14 5.06 -7.56 -9.55
N GLY A 15 5.39 -8.02 -8.33
CA GLY A 15 5.01 -9.36 -7.85
C GLY A 15 5.72 -10.49 -8.61
N VAL A 16 5.16 -11.70 -8.56
CA VAL A 16 5.69 -12.86 -9.27
C VAL A 16 5.07 -12.93 -10.68
N PRO A 17 5.89 -12.85 -11.76
CA PRO A 17 5.38 -12.90 -13.12
C PRO A 17 4.53 -14.15 -13.39
N GLY A 18 3.29 -13.95 -13.83
CA GLY A 18 2.35 -15.04 -14.12
C GLY A 18 1.58 -15.57 -12.91
N ILE A 19 1.71 -14.96 -11.73
CA ILE A 19 0.85 -15.22 -10.56
C ILE A 19 0.05 -13.96 -10.24
N GLY A 20 -1.26 -14.00 -10.53
CA GLY A 20 -2.19 -12.92 -10.16
C GLY A 20 -2.88 -13.14 -8.81
N MET A 21 -3.71 -12.18 -8.42
CA MET A 21 -4.43 -12.12 -7.13
C MET A 21 -5.14 -13.42 -6.76
N VAL A 22 -5.84 -14.06 -7.71
CA VAL A 22 -6.59 -15.31 -7.45
C VAL A 22 -5.64 -16.46 -7.09
N THR A 23 -4.52 -16.61 -7.79
CA THR A 23 -3.55 -17.68 -7.53
C THR A 23 -2.80 -17.40 -6.23
N ALA A 24 -2.39 -16.15 -6.00
CA ALA A 24 -1.76 -15.73 -4.76
C ALA A 24 -2.67 -15.98 -3.54
N ALA A 25 -3.96 -15.64 -3.63
CA ALA A 25 -4.93 -15.91 -2.57
C ALA A 25 -5.08 -17.42 -2.29
N LYS A 26 -5.12 -18.27 -3.33
CA LYS A 26 -5.16 -19.74 -3.15
C LYS A 26 -3.90 -20.30 -2.50
N LEU A 27 -2.73 -19.73 -2.81
CA LEU A 27 -1.48 -20.09 -2.15
C LEU A 27 -1.54 -19.71 -0.67
N LEU A 28 -1.95 -18.49 -0.34
CA LEU A 28 -2.08 -18.03 1.04
C LEU A 28 -3.15 -18.77 1.84
N GLN A 29 -4.28 -19.15 1.22
CA GLN A 29 -5.26 -20.02 1.88
C GLN A 29 -4.68 -21.40 2.21
N LYS A 30 -3.75 -21.91 1.39
CA LYS A 30 -3.15 -23.23 1.59
C LYS A 30 -1.94 -23.22 2.53
N PHE A 31 -1.15 -22.16 2.48
CA PHE A 31 0.13 -22.06 3.19
C PHE A 31 0.13 -20.98 4.27
N ASN A 32 -0.99 -20.30 4.51
CA ASN A 32 -1.18 -19.23 5.49
C ASN A 32 -0.49 -17.90 5.13
N ASP A 33 0.84 -17.90 5.04
CA ASP A 33 1.66 -16.71 4.82
C ASP A 33 2.87 -17.01 3.94
N ILE A 34 3.65 -15.97 3.63
CA ILE A 34 4.84 -16.10 2.79
C ILE A 34 5.93 -16.97 3.44
N ASP A 35 6.11 -16.93 4.76
CA ASP A 35 7.17 -17.70 5.43
C ASP A 35 6.90 -19.20 5.31
N HIS A 36 5.67 -19.61 5.59
CA HIS A 36 5.22 -20.99 5.45
C HIS A 36 5.17 -21.44 3.99
N LEU A 37 4.77 -20.55 3.06
CA LEU A 37 4.83 -20.81 1.63
C LEU A 37 6.26 -21.13 1.17
N LEU A 38 7.23 -20.30 1.58
CA LEU A 38 8.64 -20.43 1.21
C LEU A 38 9.33 -21.61 1.90
N ALA A 39 8.90 -21.97 3.12
CA ALA A 39 9.37 -23.18 3.80
C ALA A 39 8.85 -24.48 3.15
N SER A 40 7.72 -24.41 2.44
CA SER A 40 7.01 -25.57 1.88
C SER A 40 6.87 -25.55 0.36
N VAL A 41 7.77 -24.88 -0.37
CA VAL A 41 7.65 -24.65 -1.82
C VAL A 41 7.50 -25.96 -2.60
N SER A 42 8.22 -27.01 -2.21
CA SER A 42 8.13 -28.35 -2.83
C SER A 42 6.72 -28.98 -2.77
N ARG A 43 5.89 -28.57 -1.79
CA ARG A 43 4.50 -29.05 -1.64
C ARG A 43 3.53 -28.34 -2.59
N ILE A 44 3.94 -27.24 -3.23
CA ILE A 44 3.10 -26.52 -4.21
C ILE A 44 2.82 -27.41 -5.42
N GLY A 45 3.83 -28.09 -5.97
CA GLY A 45 3.68 -28.97 -7.15
C GLY A 45 2.80 -30.19 -6.92
N GLN A 46 2.62 -30.59 -5.66
CA GLN A 46 1.75 -31.70 -5.23
C GLN A 46 0.31 -31.24 -4.95
N SER A 47 0.02 -29.95 -5.07
CA SER A 47 -1.31 -29.40 -4.83
C SER A 47 -2.26 -29.65 -6.01
N LYS A 48 -3.57 -29.60 -5.73
CA LYS A 48 -4.63 -29.64 -6.76
C LYS A 48 -4.79 -28.32 -7.53
N LEU A 49 -3.85 -27.38 -7.40
CA LEU A 49 -3.89 -26.12 -8.12
C LEU A 49 -3.63 -26.36 -9.61
N ARG A 50 -4.42 -25.73 -10.48
CA ARG A 50 -4.17 -25.76 -11.92
C ARG A 50 -2.79 -25.15 -12.18
N GLY A 51 -1.91 -25.90 -12.84
CA GLY A 51 -0.53 -25.46 -13.09
C GLY A 51 0.39 -25.52 -11.89
N ALA A 52 0.08 -26.32 -10.86
CA ALA A 52 0.85 -26.47 -9.61
C ALA A 52 2.38 -26.53 -9.82
N LYS A 53 2.88 -27.37 -10.74
CA LYS A 53 4.32 -27.48 -11.03
C LYS A 53 4.93 -26.19 -11.57
N ARG A 54 4.21 -25.48 -12.45
CA ARG A 54 4.64 -24.17 -12.97
C ARG A 54 4.65 -23.12 -11.86
N ILE A 55 3.61 -23.11 -11.02
CA ILE A 55 3.52 -22.18 -9.88
C ILE A 55 4.68 -22.44 -8.92
N GLN A 56 4.98 -23.69 -8.61
CA GLN A 56 6.14 -24.06 -7.80
C GLN A 56 7.43 -23.46 -8.39
N GLN A 57 7.71 -23.71 -9.67
CA GLN A 57 8.91 -23.19 -10.33
C GLN A 57 8.99 -21.66 -10.29
N LEU A 58 7.86 -20.96 -10.48
CA LEU A 58 7.80 -19.50 -10.37
C LEU A 58 8.12 -19.02 -8.94
N ILE A 59 7.54 -19.65 -7.92
CA ILE A 59 7.84 -19.31 -6.53
C ILE A 59 9.31 -19.61 -6.19
N GLU A 60 9.86 -20.74 -6.65
CA GLU A 60 11.28 -21.08 -6.47
C GLU A 60 12.21 -20.05 -7.11
N THR A 61 11.88 -19.60 -8.32
CA THR A 61 12.69 -18.64 -9.07
C THR A 61 12.63 -17.23 -8.47
N HIS A 62 11.51 -16.84 -7.87
CA HIS A 62 11.24 -15.47 -7.44
C HIS A 62 11.23 -15.28 -5.91
N GLN A 63 11.81 -16.18 -5.12
CA GLN A 63 11.78 -16.10 -3.65
C GLN A 63 12.30 -14.76 -3.11
N GLU A 64 13.44 -14.28 -3.60
CA GLU A 64 14.04 -13.03 -3.14
C GLU A 64 13.18 -11.81 -3.51
N ALA A 65 12.56 -11.84 -4.69
CA ALA A 65 11.62 -10.80 -5.11
C ALA A 65 10.37 -10.79 -4.22
N ILE A 66 9.84 -11.95 -3.84
CA ILE A 66 8.70 -12.06 -2.91
C ILE A 66 9.06 -11.50 -1.54
N LYS A 67 10.24 -11.84 -1.00
CA LYS A 67 10.72 -11.31 0.29
C LYS A 67 10.88 -9.79 0.25
N LEU A 68 11.44 -9.25 -0.83
CA LEU A 68 11.55 -7.81 -1.02
C LEU A 68 10.17 -7.15 -1.13
N ALA A 69 9.28 -7.67 -1.97
CA ALA A 69 7.94 -7.16 -2.15
C ALA A 69 7.13 -7.22 -0.85
N ARG A 70 7.35 -8.23 0.01
CA ARG A 70 6.75 -8.29 1.35
C ARG A 70 7.19 -7.12 2.21
N ARG A 71 8.49 -6.79 2.22
CA ARG A 71 8.98 -5.60 2.95
C ARG A 71 8.39 -4.30 2.41
N LEU A 72 8.22 -4.18 1.10
CA LEU A 72 7.68 -2.98 0.46
C LEU A 72 6.17 -2.81 0.67
N THR A 73 5.43 -3.90 0.85
CA THR A 73 3.96 -3.88 1.00
C THR A 73 3.50 -3.82 2.47
N VAL A 74 4.41 -3.92 3.43
CA VAL A 74 4.08 -3.84 4.85
C VAL A 74 4.06 -2.38 5.31
N ILE A 75 2.98 -2.00 5.97
CA ILE A 75 2.90 -0.73 6.68
C ILE A 75 3.72 -0.86 7.96
N GLN A 76 4.72 0.01 8.10
CA GLN A 76 5.54 0.11 9.31
C GLN A 76 4.76 0.88 10.38
N CYS A 77 4.19 0.17 11.35
CA CYS A 77 3.40 0.77 12.44
C CYS A 77 4.19 1.06 13.73
N GLY A 78 5.46 0.64 13.79
CA GLY A 78 6.26 0.65 15.02
C GLY A 78 7.09 1.91 15.23
N ASP A 79 7.02 2.88 14.33
CA ASP A 79 7.86 4.07 14.40
C ASP A 79 7.25 5.09 15.37
N GLU A 80 8.12 5.73 16.17
CA GLU A 80 7.69 6.76 17.11
C GLU A 80 7.12 7.98 16.36
N VAL A 81 5.80 8.13 16.41
CA VAL A 81 5.13 9.35 15.98
C VAL A 81 5.32 10.40 17.07
N ARG A 82 6.17 11.40 16.80
CA ARG A 82 6.46 12.49 17.75
C ARG A 82 5.27 13.41 18.03
N ALA A 83 4.21 13.31 17.24
CA ALA A 83 2.98 14.10 17.39
C ALA A 83 1.98 13.34 18.26
N GLY A 84 1.42 14.03 19.26
CA GLY A 84 0.33 13.51 20.10
C GLY A 84 -1.03 13.80 19.47
N THR A 85 -2.10 13.22 20.04
CA THR A 85 -3.48 13.47 19.59
C THR A 85 -3.86 14.96 19.59
N GLN A 86 -3.28 15.76 20.49
CA GLN A 86 -3.50 17.22 20.56
C GLN A 86 -2.94 17.98 19.36
N ASP A 87 -1.91 17.43 18.70
CA ASP A 87 -1.32 18.02 17.50
C ASP A 87 -2.17 17.77 16.24
N LEU A 88 -3.10 16.81 16.32
CA LEU A 88 -4.02 16.46 15.23
C LEU A 88 -5.36 17.21 15.32
N LEU A 89 -5.58 17.99 16.37
CA LEU A 89 -6.77 18.82 16.49
C LEU A 89 -6.77 19.91 15.42
N TRP A 90 -7.93 20.13 14.81
CA TRP A 90 -8.11 21.20 13.83
C TRP A 90 -7.74 22.56 14.42
N ARG A 91 -7.01 23.37 13.65
CA ARG A 91 -6.66 24.75 13.98
C ARG A 91 -6.94 25.62 12.76
N PRO A 92 -7.58 26.80 12.92
CA PRO A 92 -7.81 27.70 11.81
C PRO A 92 -6.46 28.12 11.19
N PRO A 93 -6.35 28.19 9.85
CA PRO A 93 -5.12 28.57 9.20
C PRO A 93 -4.87 30.08 9.36
N ASP A 94 -3.60 30.47 9.31
CA ASP A 94 -3.22 31.87 9.15
C ASP A 94 -3.68 32.35 7.76
N GLN A 95 -4.72 33.19 7.72
CA GLN A 95 -5.35 33.61 6.47
C GLN A 95 -4.41 34.39 5.55
N GLN A 96 -3.51 35.20 6.12
CA GLN A 96 -2.59 35.99 5.32
C GLN A 96 -1.56 35.07 4.66
N LYS A 97 -1.00 34.12 5.42
CA LYS A 97 -0.06 33.12 4.87
C LYS A 97 -0.73 32.22 3.85
N LEU A 98 -1.95 31.77 4.12
CA LEU A 98 -2.73 30.93 3.20
C LEU A 98 -3.03 31.69 1.90
N SER A 99 -3.53 32.92 1.97
CA SER A 99 -3.83 33.74 0.78
C SER A 99 -2.58 33.99 -0.08
N ALA A 100 -1.44 34.28 0.55
CA ALA A 100 -0.17 34.46 -0.15
C ALA A 100 0.29 33.17 -0.84
N PHE A 101 0.16 32.01 -0.17
CA PHE A 101 0.49 30.71 -0.73
C PHE A 101 -0.40 30.33 -1.92
N LEU A 102 -1.71 30.54 -1.81
CA LEU A 102 -2.66 30.23 -2.89
C LEU A 102 -2.44 31.14 -4.12
N THR A 103 -2.06 32.40 -3.89
CA THR A 103 -1.67 33.32 -4.97
C THR A 103 -0.39 32.84 -5.67
N LYS A 104 0.61 32.38 -4.90
CA LYS A 104 1.85 31.80 -5.44
C LYS A 104 1.60 30.55 -6.30
N LEU A 105 0.63 29.73 -5.93
CA LEU A 105 0.20 28.57 -6.70
C LEU A 105 -0.66 28.93 -7.93
N GLY A 106 -1.04 30.20 -8.10
CA GLY A 106 -1.83 30.66 -9.24
C GLY A 106 -3.30 30.24 -9.21
N LEU A 107 -3.87 29.97 -8.03
CA LEU A 107 -5.29 29.60 -7.93
C LEU A 107 -6.18 30.78 -8.32
N ARG A 108 -7.32 30.48 -8.96
CA ARG A 108 -8.33 31.49 -9.30
C ARG A 108 -8.93 32.06 -8.02
N VAL A 109 -9.34 33.32 -8.06
CA VAL A 109 -9.92 34.04 -6.92
C VAL A 109 -11.12 33.31 -6.29
N VAL A 110 -11.96 32.64 -7.10
CA VAL A 110 -13.10 31.85 -6.60
C VAL A 110 -12.63 30.66 -5.76
N ASP A 111 -11.58 29.97 -6.20
CA ASP A 111 -11.01 28.83 -5.48
C ASP A 111 -10.33 29.31 -4.19
N GLN A 112 -9.62 30.43 -4.23
CA GLN A 112 -9.00 31.05 -3.05
C GLN A 112 -10.03 31.38 -1.97
N LYS A 113 -11.16 32.01 -2.35
CA LYS A 113 -12.26 32.32 -1.43
C LYS A 113 -12.85 31.06 -0.80
N ARG A 114 -13.02 29.98 -1.58
CA ARG A 114 -13.52 28.69 -1.08
C ARG A 114 -12.57 28.10 -0.03
N TRP A 115 -11.27 28.08 -0.29
CA TRP A 115 -10.28 27.54 0.65
C TRP A 115 -10.16 28.37 1.93
N LEU A 116 -10.24 29.70 1.84
CA LEU A 116 -10.25 30.59 3.01
C LEU A 116 -11.51 30.41 3.86
N ALA A 117 -12.67 30.17 3.24
CA ALA A 117 -13.92 29.89 3.97
C ALA A 117 -13.87 28.54 4.68
N LEU A 118 -13.39 27.47 4.02
CA LEU A 118 -13.23 26.14 4.60
C LEU A 118 -12.23 26.12 5.77
N GLY A 119 -11.18 26.96 5.70
CA GLY A 119 -10.24 27.12 6.81
C GLY A 119 -10.87 27.59 8.12
N ASN A 120 -12.01 28.29 8.05
CA ASN A 120 -12.63 28.91 9.22
C ASN A 120 -13.77 28.09 9.84
N SER A 121 -14.20 27.00 9.20
CA SER A 121 -15.26 26.14 9.73
C SER A 121 -14.73 24.74 9.99
N PRO A 122 -14.80 24.22 11.23
CA PRO A 122 -14.53 22.81 11.49
C PRO A 122 -15.64 21.90 10.94
N ASP A 123 -16.72 22.49 10.43
CA ASP A 123 -17.88 21.75 9.93
C ASP A 123 -17.59 21.18 8.53
N ILE A 124 -17.12 19.94 8.53
CA ILE A 124 -16.98 19.09 7.34
C ILE A 124 -18.11 18.04 7.35
N SER A 125 -19.34 18.49 7.68
CA SER A 125 -20.57 17.72 7.42
C SER A 125 -21.12 18.03 6.05
#